data_AF-A0A4R1B8V5-F1
#
_entry.id   AF-A0A4R1B8V5-F1
#
_cell.length_a   1.000
_cell.length_b   1.000
_cell.length_c   1.000
_cell.angle_alpha   90.00
_cell.angle_beta   90.00
_cell.angle_gamma   90.00
#
_symmetry.space_group_name_H-M   'P 1'
#
loop_
_entity.id
_entity.type
_entity.pdbx_description
1 polymer ?
#
loop_
_entity_poly.entity_id
_entity_poly.type
_entity_poly.pdbx_seq_one_letter_code
_entity_poly.pdbx_strand_id
1 'polypeptide(L)'
;MNTELVIFAPLIGLLGVFFGAWLQAHFTRKNNTNSKLTELQNKAYADFLNSASAIAVAQRTGNRARVEEEFAILADSKARICVYGHSKVIQELARFIRAGGTLQTESEILSFTRLCLRIRESVGMDNKTIDLPDISQLLFSVEVANVHTPITTDC
;
A
#
# COMPACT_ATOMS: atom_id res chain seq x y z
N MET A 1 27.90 56.96 -0.12
CA MET A 1 27.47 55.58 0.21
C MET A 1 26.22 55.70 1.06
N ASN A 2 25.11 55.14 0.62
CA ASN A 2 23.81 55.38 1.23
C ASN A 2 23.70 54.53 2.52
N THR A 3 23.98 55.13 3.67
CA THR A 3 24.01 54.49 5.00
C THR A 3 22.73 53.70 5.30
N GLU A 4 21.58 54.17 4.78
CA GLU A 4 20.29 53.49 4.85
C GLU A 4 20.33 52.06 4.27
N LEU A 5 20.93 51.87 3.09
CA LEU A 5 21.00 50.55 2.43
C LEU A 5 21.84 49.54 3.23
N VAL A 6 22.87 50.02 3.92
CA VAL A 6 23.76 49.18 4.75
C VAL A 6 23.01 48.63 5.97
N ILE A 7 21.99 49.34 6.45
CA ILE A 7 21.19 48.94 7.63
C ILE A 7 19.95 48.12 7.22
N PHE A 8 19.26 48.48 6.13
CA PHE A 8 18.04 47.77 5.73
C PHE A 8 18.30 46.41 5.07
N ALA A 9 19.39 46.25 4.32
CA ALA A 9 19.72 44.99 3.65
C ALA A 9 19.83 43.77 4.60
N PRO A 10 20.57 43.82 5.73
CA PRO A 10 20.66 42.69 6.66
C PRO A 10 19.34 42.42 7.41
N LEU A 11 18.52 43.45 7.66
CA LEU A 11 17.20 43.33 8.28
C LEU A 11 16.23 42.54 7.41
N ILE A 12 16.20 42.82 6.11
CA ILE A 12 15.41 42.06 5.14
C ILE A 12 15.91 40.61 5.05
N GLY A 13 17.24 40.40 5.07
CA GLY A 13 17.82 39.07 5.11
C GLY A 13 17.39 38.26 6.34
N LEU A 14 17.43 38.88 7.53
CA LEU A 14 16.97 38.26 8.79
C LEU A 14 15.48 37.89 8.75
N LEU A 15 14.64 38.78 8.21
CA LEU A 15 13.21 38.50 8.04
C LEU A 15 12.96 37.32 7.08
N GLY A 16 13.73 37.23 6.00
CA GLY A 16 13.67 36.11 5.05
C GLY A 16 14.03 34.77 5.70
N VAL A 17 15.12 34.73 6.49
CA VAL A 17 15.52 33.52 7.23
C VAL A 17 14.47 33.12 8.25
N PHE A 18 13.90 34.08 8.98
CA PHE A 18 12.83 33.82 9.96
C PHE A 18 11.58 33.23 9.29
N PHE A 19 11.10 33.84 8.21
CA PHE A 19 9.95 33.33 7.46
C PHE A 19 10.22 31.95 6.85
N GLY A 20 11.41 31.74 6.29
CA GLY A 20 11.81 30.45 5.71
C GLY A 20 11.83 29.34 6.76
N ALA A 21 12.47 29.59 7.92
CA ALA A 21 12.53 28.62 9.02
C ALA A 21 11.14 28.32 9.60
N TRP A 22 10.27 29.33 9.73
CA TRP A 22 8.90 29.14 10.21
C TRP A 22 8.06 28.28 9.24
N LEU A 23 8.12 28.60 7.93
CA LEU A 23 7.41 27.84 6.91
C LEU A 23 7.91 26.39 6.85
N GLN A 24 9.23 26.19 6.90
CA GLN A 24 9.85 24.88 6.94
C GLN A 24 9.39 24.09 8.17
N ALA A 25 9.42 24.68 9.36
CA ALA A 25 8.98 24.02 10.59
C ALA A 25 7.49 23.60 10.51
N HIS A 26 6.64 24.45 9.96
CA HIS A 26 5.22 24.16 9.79
C HIS A 26 4.97 23.02 8.78
N PHE A 27 5.60 23.08 7.60
CA PHE A 27 5.47 22.04 6.58
C PHE A 27 6.10 20.70 7.01
N THR A 28 7.27 20.73 7.62
CA THR A 28 7.96 19.52 8.10
C THR A 28 7.11 18.78 9.14
N ARG A 29 6.46 19.48 10.08
CA ARG A 29 5.58 18.81 11.06
C ARG A 29 4.42 18.07 10.40
N LYS A 30 3.73 18.71 9.45
CA LYS A 30 2.62 18.09 8.71
C LYS A 30 3.09 16.94 7.80
N ASN A 31 4.24 17.09 7.17
CA ASN A 31 4.81 16.03 6.33
C ASN A 31 5.21 14.81 7.16
N ASN A 32 5.81 15.02 8.34
CA ASN A 32 6.24 13.95 9.23
C ASN A 32 5.07 13.11 9.74
N THR A 33 3.93 13.72 10.09
CA THR A 33 2.74 12.98 10.53
C THR A 33 2.12 12.16 9.41
N ASN A 34 2.02 12.73 8.21
CA ASN A 34 1.48 12.03 7.05
C ASN A 34 2.38 10.87 6.63
N SER A 35 3.70 11.09 6.60
CA SER A 35 4.69 10.05 6.31
C SER A 35 4.59 8.87 7.28
N LYS A 36 4.44 9.16 8.58
CA LYS A 36 4.28 8.11 9.60
C LYS A 36 3.00 7.30 9.40
N LEU A 37 1.89 7.96 9.09
CA LEU A 37 0.63 7.26 8.83
C LEU A 37 0.75 6.34 7.60
N THR A 38 1.35 6.84 6.51
CA THR A 38 1.60 6.05 5.30
C THR A 38 2.52 4.87 5.58
N GLU A 39 3.56 5.04 6.41
CA GLU A 39 4.44 3.96 6.82
C GLU A 39 3.68 2.87 7.60
N LEU A 40 2.83 3.26 8.56
CA LEU A 40 2.01 2.33 9.33
C LEU A 40 1.00 1.58 8.47
N GLN A 41 0.40 2.26 7.49
CA GLN A 41 -0.50 1.66 6.48
C GLN A 41 0.24 0.62 5.65
N ASN A 42 1.36 1.01 5.05
CA ASN A 42 2.15 0.13 4.18
C ASN A 42 2.66 -1.09 4.93
N LYS A 43 3.09 -0.92 6.19
CA LYS A 43 3.48 -2.02 7.06
C LYS A 43 2.31 -2.98 7.31
N ALA A 44 1.13 -2.46 7.65
CA ALA A 44 -0.05 -3.31 7.87
C ALA A 44 -0.46 -4.08 6.61
N TYR A 45 -0.39 -3.45 5.43
CA TYR A 45 -0.64 -4.12 4.15
C TYR A 45 0.40 -5.21 3.85
N ALA A 46 1.68 -4.93 4.04
CA ALA A 46 2.75 -5.90 3.83
C ALA A 46 2.62 -7.10 4.78
N ASP A 47 2.38 -6.85 6.07
CA ASP A 47 2.19 -7.89 7.09
C ASP A 47 1.01 -8.79 6.72
N PHE A 48 -0.11 -8.20 6.27
CA PHE A 48 -1.26 -8.97 5.80
C PHE A 48 -0.94 -9.83 4.58
N LEU A 49 -0.32 -9.27 3.53
CA LEU A 49 -0.01 -9.99 2.30
C LEU A 49 0.99 -11.13 2.54
N ASN A 50 2.01 -10.88 3.38
CA ASN A 50 2.99 -11.88 3.77
C ASN A 50 2.34 -13.02 4.53
N SER A 51 1.52 -12.70 5.53
CA SER A 51 0.88 -13.70 6.37
C SER A 51 -0.16 -14.52 5.61
N ALA A 52 -0.99 -13.88 4.77
CA ALA A 52 -1.95 -14.58 3.92
C ALA A 52 -1.27 -15.56 2.96
N SER A 53 -0.17 -15.13 2.32
CA SER A 53 0.64 -15.98 1.43
C SER A 53 1.31 -17.12 2.20
N ALA A 54 1.88 -16.84 3.37
CA ALA A 54 2.52 -17.84 4.22
C ALA A 54 1.52 -18.92 4.69
N ILE A 55 0.29 -18.53 5.06
CA ILE A 55 -0.79 -19.45 5.39
C ILE A 55 -1.14 -20.33 4.18
N ALA A 56 -1.29 -19.74 3.00
CA ALA A 56 -1.61 -20.49 1.78
C ALA A 56 -0.54 -21.55 1.44
N VAL A 57 0.74 -21.20 1.58
CA VAL A 57 1.87 -22.14 1.37
C VAL A 57 1.92 -23.21 2.47
N ALA A 58 1.75 -22.82 3.74
CA ALA A 58 1.78 -23.74 4.87
C ALA A 58 0.62 -24.75 4.81
N GLN A 59 -0.56 -24.34 4.34
CA GLN A 59 -1.69 -25.22 4.08
C GLN A 59 -1.38 -26.26 2.99
N ARG A 60 -0.74 -25.85 1.87
CA ARG A 60 -0.34 -26.77 0.79
C ARG A 60 0.71 -27.80 1.23
N THR A 61 1.59 -27.41 2.16
CA THR A 61 2.64 -28.28 2.71
C THR A 61 2.23 -29.07 3.95
N GLY A 62 1.00 -28.88 4.43
CA GLY A 62 0.47 -29.55 5.63
C GLY A 62 1.06 -29.09 6.96
N ASN A 63 1.79 -27.96 6.98
CA ASN A 63 2.45 -27.45 8.18
C ASN A 63 1.49 -26.62 9.06
N ARG A 64 0.69 -27.32 9.90
CA ARG A 64 -0.33 -26.69 10.75
C ARG A 64 0.23 -25.72 11.79
N ALA A 65 1.41 -26.01 12.36
CA ALA A 65 2.03 -25.13 13.36
C ALA A 65 2.36 -23.75 12.77
N ARG A 66 2.85 -23.72 11.53
CA ARG A 66 3.12 -22.46 10.82
C ARG A 66 1.85 -21.69 10.49
N VAL A 67 0.75 -22.39 10.18
CA VAL A 67 -0.56 -21.74 9.95
C VAL A 67 -1.05 -21.03 11.21
N GLU A 68 -0.94 -21.68 12.37
CA GLU A 68 -1.38 -21.11 13.65
C GLU A 68 -0.58 -19.86 14.03
N GLU A 69 0.75 -19.89 13.84
CA GLU A 69 1.62 -18.74 14.08
C GLU A 69 1.22 -17.54 13.21
N GLU A 70 0.98 -17.78 11.93
CA GLU A 70 0.62 -16.74 10.98
C GLU A 70 -0.78 -16.16 11.24
N PHE A 71 -1.72 -16.93 11.80
CA PHE A 71 -3.05 -16.37 12.11
C PHE A 71 -3.01 -15.21 13.10
N ALA A 72 -2.06 -15.20 14.04
CA ALA A 72 -1.90 -14.07 14.96
C ALA A 72 -1.47 -12.79 14.21
N ILE A 73 -0.50 -12.91 13.30
CA ILE A 73 0.00 -11.82 12.46
C ILE A 73 -1.10 -11.33 11.51
N LEU A 74 -1.84 -12.27 10.91
CA LEU A 74 -2.96 -11.98 10.05
C LEU A 74 -4.09 -11.22 10.79
N ALA A 75 -4.39 -11.59 12.03
CA ALA A 75 -5.40 -10.92 12.84
C ALA A 75 -4.96 -9.50 13.24
N ASP A 76 -3.72 -9.33 13.69
CA ASP A 76 -3.16 -8.02 14.04
C ASP A 76 -3.12 -7.06 12.85
N SER A 77 -2.63 -7.53 11.68
CA SER A 77 -2.61 -6.72 10.46
C SER A 77 -4.01 -6.32 10.00
N LYS A 78 -5.01 -7.20 10.08
CA LYS A 78 -6.43 -6.87 9.82
C LYS A 78 -6.95 -5.78 10.75
N ALA A 79 -6.65 -5.84 12.05
CA ALA A 79 -7.05 -4.82 13.00
C ALA A 79 -6.44 -3.45 12.65
N ARG A 80 -5.15 -3.42 12.31
CA ARG A 80 -4.46 -2.20 11.85
C ARG A 80 -5.07 -1.63 10.56
N ILE A 81 -5.33 -2.48 9.56
CA ILE A 81 -6.00 -2.06 8.31
C ILE A 81 -7.41 -1.51 8.59
N CYS A 82 -8.14 -2.09 9.53
CA CYS A 82 -9.46 -1.61 9.92
C CYS A 82 -9.42 -0.20 10.53
N VAL A 83 -8.39 0.12 11.32
CA VAL A 83 -8.27 1.41 12.04
C VAL A 83 -7.82 2.53 11.14
N TYR A 84 -6.80 2.30 10.30
CA TYR A 84 -6.16 3.37 9.55
C TYR A 84 -5.91 3.03 8.07
N GLY A 85 -6.43 1.92 7.56
CA GLY A 85 -6.31 1.56 6.14
C GLY A 85 -7.11 2.49 5.23
N HIS A 86 -6.72 2.51 3.96
CA HIS A 86 -7.41 3.26 2.93
C HIS A 86 -8.79 2.64 2.66
N SER A 87 -9.84 3.45 2.50
CA SER A 87 -11.23 2.98 2.37
C SER A 87 -11.43 1.92 1.27
N LYS A 88 -10.88 2.16 0.07
CA LYS A 88 -10.89 1.19 -1.04
C LYS A 88 -10.20 -0.15 -0.70
N VAL A 89 -9.11 -0.10 0.06
CA VAL A 89 -8.39 -1.31 0.50
C VAL A 89 -9.24 -2.09 1.50
N ILE A 90 -9.87 -1.42 2.47
CA ILE A 90 -10.79 -2.04 3.43
C ILE A 90 -11.95 -2.73 2.70
N GLN A 91 -12.52 -2.10 1.68
CA GLN A 91 -13.62 -2.66 0.90
C GLN A 91 -13.22 -3.94 0.15
N GLU A 92 -12.09 -3.94 -0.55
CA GLU A 92 -11.61 -5.13 -1.26
C GLU A 92 -11.14 -6.23 -0.30
N LEU A 93 -10.54 -5.86 0.84
CA LEU A 93 -10.17 -6.83 1.88
C LEU A 93 -11.42 -7.52 2.43
N ALA A 94 -12.48 -6.75 2.72
CA ALA A 94 -13.74 -7.33 3.17
C ALA A 94 -14.40 -8.21 2.10
N ARG A 95 -14.26 -7.89 0.80
CA ARG A 95 -14.71 -8.74 -0.30
C ARG A 95 -13.93 -10.05 -0.34
N PHE A 96 -12.61 -9.99 -0.21
CA PHE A 96 -11.74 -11.17 -0.16
C PHE A 96 -12.10 -12.09 1.01
N ILE A 97 -12.27 -11.54 2.21
CA ILE A 97 -12.65 -12.32 3.40
C ILE A 97 -14.04 -12.95 3.22
N ARG A 98 -15.02 -12.23 2.65
CA ARG A 98 -16.35 -12.78 2.36
C ARG A 98 -16.33 -13.88 1.29
N ALA A 99 -15.38 -13.86 0.37
CA ALA A 99 -15.19 -14.93 -0.62
C ALA A 99 -14.60 -16.22 -0.01
N GLY A 100 -14.09 -16.15 1.23
CA GLY A 100 -13.55 -17.27 2.00
C GLY A 100 -12.20 -16.93 2.64
N GLY A 101 -11.41 -16.06 2.00
CA GLY A 101 -10.15 -15.57 2.55
C GLY A 101 -9.02 -16.62 2.59
N THR A 102 -9.16 -17.73 1.86
CA THR A 102 -8.25 -18.89 1.95
C THR A 102 -7.32 -19.08 0.76
N LEU A 103 -7.52 -18.32 -0.33
CA LEU A 103 -6.72 -18.40 -1.57
C LEU A 103 -6.72 -19.79 -2.22
N GLN A 104 -7.79 -20.57 -2.00
CA GLN A 104 -7.93 -21.91 -2.54
C GLN A 104 -8.79 -21.94 -3.82
N THR A 105 -9.65 -20.94 -3.99
CA THR A 105 -10.56 -20.83 -5.12
C THR A 105 -10.18 -19.69 -6.06
N GLU A 106 -10.56 -19.80 -7.33
CA GLU A 106 -10.30 -18.77 -8.34
C GLU A 106 -10.92 -17.42 -7.97
N SER A 107 -12.13 -17.42 -7.39
CA SER A 107 -12.82 -16.19 -6.96
C SER A 107 -12.10 -15.49 -5.81
N GLU A 108 -11.54 -16.24 -4.86
CA GLU A 108 -10.69 -15.70 -3.79
C GLU A 108 -9.38 -15.13 -4.34
N ILE A 109 -8.73 -15.85 -5.27
CA ILE A 109 -7.50 -15.42 -5.94
C ILE A 109 -7.73 -14.10 -6.69
N LEU A 110 -8.81 -14.01 -7.47
CA LEU A 110 -9.20 -12.77 -8.16
C LEU A 110 -9.49 -11.63 -7.18
N SER A 111 -10.19 -11.90 -6.08
CA SER A 111 -10.46 -10.88 -5.06
C SER A 111 -9.19 -10.41 -4.35
N PHE A 112 -8.22 -11.31 -4.13
CA PHE A 112 -6.93 -10.97 -3.55
C PHE A 112 -6.06 -10.17 -4.52
N THR A 113 -6.04 -10.54 -5.80
CA THR A 113 -5.36 -9.77 -6.86
C THR A 113 -5.92 -8.34 -6.94
N ARG A 114 -7.24 -8.16 -6.86
CA ARG A 114 -7.87 -6.83 -6.79
C ARG A 114 -7.50 -6.07 -5.53
N LEU A 115 -7.39 -6.74 -4.38
CA LEU A 115 -6.90 -6.14 -3.15
C LEU A 115 -5.46 -5.60 -3.33
N CYS A 116 -4.56 -6.38 -3.95
CA CYS A 116 -3.20 -5.93 -4.26
C CYS A 116 -3.19 -4.69 -5.16
N LEU A 117 -4.04 -4.64 -6.20
CA LEU A 117 -4.19 -3.47 -7.06
C LEU A 117 -4.66 -2.23 -6.28
N ARG A 118 -5.60 -2.38 -5.34
CA ARG A 118 -6.04 -1.25 -4.48
C ARG A 118 -4.97 -0.79 -3.51
N ILE A 119 -4.17 -1.71 -2.97
CA ILE A 119 -3.01 -1.35 -2.13
C ILE A 119 -2.03 -0.51 -2.94
N ARG A 120 -1.71 -0.93 -4.18
CA ARG A 120 -0.84 -0.17 -5.09
C ARG A 120 -1.37 1.23 -5.40
N GLU A 121 -2.65 1.36 -5.73
CA GLU A 121 -3.28 2.67 -5.94
C GLU A 121 -3.20 3.55 -4.69
N SER A 122 -3.36 2.95 -3.50
CA SER A 122 -3.34 3.70 -2.23
C SER A 122 -1.98 4.32 -1.91
N VAL A 123 -0.90 3.80 -2.50
CA VAL A 123 0.46 4.35 -2.35
C VAL A 123 0.89 5.20 -3.55
N GLY A 124 -0.05 5.56 -4.44
CA GLY A 124 0.20 6.45 -5.58
C GLY A 124 0.80 5.77 -6.81
N MET A 125 0.79 4.44 -6.88
CA MET A 125 1.24 3.71 -8.07
C MET A 125 0.11 3.63 -9.10
N ASP A 126 0.44 3.87 -10.37
CA ASP A 126 -0.48 3.60 -11.47
C ASP A 126 -0.55 2.09 -11.76
N ASN A 127 -1.74 1.63 -12.14
CA ASN A 127 -2.03 0.25 -12.49
C ASN A 127 -2.27 0.07 -14.01
N LYS A 128 -2.24 1.14 -14.82
CA LYS A 128 -2.53 1.08 -16.27
C LYS A 128 -1.67 0.12 -17.07
N THR A 129 -0.48 -0.21 -16.60
CA THR A 129 0.49 -1.06 -17.31
C THR A 129 0.66 -2.43 -16.66
N ILE A 130 -0.19 -2.80 -15.70
CA ILE A 130 -0.06 -4.08 -15.00
C ILE A 130 -1.24 -4.97 -15.33
N ASP A 131 -0.92 -6.12 -15.89
CA ASP A 131 -1.89 -7.14 -16.18
C ASP A 131 -2.19 -7.96 -14.92
N LEU A 132 -3.48 -8.23 -14.66
CA LEU A 132 -3.91 -9.04 -13.52
C LEU A 132 -3.22 -10.42 -13.44
N PRO A 133 -2.96 -11.13 -14.57
CA PRO A 133 -2.20 -12.36 -14.58
C PRO A 133 -0.80 -12.23 -13.97
N ASP A 134 -0.09 -11.12 -14.18
CA ASP A 134 1.27 -10.94 -13.65
C ASP A 134 1.27 -10.90 -12.12
N ILE A 135 0.30 -10.19 -11.53
CA ILE A 135 0.13 -10.15 -10.07
C ILE A 135 -0.20 -11.54 -9.53
N SER A 136 -1.09 -12.27 -10.21
CA SER A 136 -1.46 -13.62 -9.80
C SER A 136 -0.29 -14.60 -9.91
N GLN A 137 0.53 -14.48 -10.96
CA GLN A 137 1.74 -15.27 -11.15
C GLN A 137 2.74 -15.05 -10.02
N LEU A 138 2.98 -13.78 -9.65
CA LEU A 138 3.91 -13.42 -8.56
C LEU A 138 3.47 -13.97 -7.19
N LEU A 139 2.16 -13.99 -6.93
CA LEU A 139 1.63 -14.35 -5.60
C LEU A 139 1.38 -15.85 -5.45
N PHE A 140 0.99 -16.53 -6.54
CA PHE A 140 0.51 -17.91 -6.45
C PHE A 140 1.33 -18.89 -7.26
N SER A 141 2.21 -18.41 -8.16
CA SER A 141 2.87 -19.24 -9.18
C SER A 141 1.87 -20.09 -9.97
N VAL A 142 0.63 -19.62 -10.09
CA VAL A 142 -0.44 -20.26 -10.86
C VAL A 142 -0.65 -19.42 -12.12
N GLU A 143 -0.48 -20.06 -13.27
CA GLU A 143 -0.87 -19.51 -14.57
C GLU A 143 -2.41 -19.38 -14.54
N VAL A 144 -2.91 -18.15 -14.40
CA VAL A 144 -4.36 -17.90 -14.53
C VAL A 144 -4.69 -18.03 -16.00
N ALA A 145 -4.99 -19.25 -16.44
CA ALA A 145 -5.41 -19.51 -17.79
C ALA A 145 -6.73 -18.78 -18.06
N ASN A 146 -6.75 -18.00 -19.14
CA ASN A 146 -7.89 -17.36 -19.82
C ASN A 146 -8.50 -16.09 -19.22
N VAL A 147 -7.95 -14.95 -19.64
CA VAL A 147 -8.80 -13.88 -20.20
C VAL A 147 -8.31 -13.63 -21.63
N HIS A 148 -9.20 -13.88 -22.60
CA HIS A 148 -8.97 -13.58 -24.00
C HIS A 148 -8.92 -12.06 -24.18
N THR A 149 -7.73 -11.48 -24.29
CA THR A 149 -7.56 -10.11 -24.77
C THR A 149 -7.94 -10.10 -26.26
N PRO A 150 -8.83 -9.20 -26.71
CA PRO A 150 -9.12 -9.11 -28.13
C PRO A 150 -7.83 -8.67 -28.82
N ILE A 151 -7.33 -9.51 -29.72
CA ILE A 151 -6.28 -9.16 -30.63
C ILE A 151 -6.89 -8.08 -31.53
N THR A 152 -6.50 -6.83 -31.36
CA THR A 152 -6.69 -5.81 -32.38
C THR A 152 -5.88 -6.25 -33.59
N THR A 153 -6.53 -6.95 -34.52
CA THR A 153 -6.06 -7.05 -35.89
C THR A 153 -6.28 -5.69 -36.53
N ASP A 154 -5.21 -4.90 -36.59
CA ASP A 154 -5.11 -3.81 -37.55
C ASP A 154 -5.23 -4.40 -38.96
N CYS A 155 -6.25 -3.96 -39.68
CA CYS A 155 -6.39 -4.08 -41.14
C CYS A 155 -6.25 -2.67 -41.72
#